data_AF-A0A836RPR9-F1
#
_entry.id   AF-A0A836RPR9-F1
#
_cell.length_a   1.000
_cell.length_b   1.000
_cell.length_c   1.000
_cell.angle_alpha   90.00
_cell.angle_beta   90.00
_cell.angle_gamma   90.00
#
_symmetry.space_group_name_H-M   'P 1'
#
loop_
_entity.id
_entity.type
_entity.pdbx_description
1 polymer ?
#
loop_
_entity_poly.entity_id
_entity_poly.type
_entity_poly.pdbx_seq_one_letter_code
_entity_poly.pdbx_strand_id
1 'polypeptide(L)'
;MKTRLSGPKIKFICSSLCYYLLFFLTLPTVNISQLAGQYTIGSGGDYSSFSEAVDSLHSLGINEPVTFKVLSGEYNEHFIINHVAGTGEINTSTYRTDAGNTVGVMVYYHAEEGEFN
;
A
#
# COMPACT_ATOMS: atom_id res chain seq x y z
N MET A 1 10.33 -29.22 62.04
CA MET A 1 9.25 -29.98 61.38
C MET A 1 8.47 -29.02 60.50
N LYS A 2 8.29 -29.36 59.21
CA LYS A 2 7.48 -28.68 58.15
C LYS A 2 6.07 -28.29 58.68
N THR A 3 5.36 -27.25 58.22
CA THR A 3 4.97 -26.90 56.82
C THR A 3 4.38 -25.48 56.70
N ARG A 4 4.40 -24.99 55.45
CA ARG A 4 3.92 -23.72 54.85
C ARG A 4 2.47 -23.32 55.16
N LEU A 5 2.17 -22.01 55.04
CA LEU A 5 0.89 -21.51 54.52
C LEU A 5 1.13 -20.32 53.59
N SER A 6 0.64 -20.48 52.37
CA SER A 6 0.73 -19.61 51.20
C SER A 6 -0.41 -18.58 51.23
N GLY A 7 -0.11 -17.33 50.91
CA GLY A 7 -1.11 -16.29 50.62
C GLY A 7 -0.71 -15.52 49.34
N PRO A 8 -1.64 -15.18 48.44
CA PRO A 8 -1.33 -14.67 47.11
C PRO A 8 -0.87 -13.21 47.17
N LYS A 9 0.21 -12.88 46.46
CA LYS A 9 0.65 -11.50 46.24
C LYS A 9 -0.26 -10.83 45.22
N ILE A 10 -1.29 -10.13 45.69
CA ILE A 10 -2.12 -9.24 44.87
C ILE A 10 -1.29 -7.99 44.58
N LYS A 11 -0.56 -8.01 43.46
CA LYS A 11 0.05 -6.80 42.89
C LYS A 11 -1.03 -6.08 42.09
N PHE A 12 -1.52 -4.95 42.61
CA PHE A 12 -2.37 -4.00 41.91
C PHE A 12 -1.62 -3.40 40.72
N ILE A 13 -1.86 -3.93 39.52
CA ILE A 13 -1.47 -3.30 38.26
C ILE A 13 -2.74 -2.64 37.72
N CYS A 14 -3.11 -1.48 38.27
CA CYS A 14 -4.39 -0.80 37.98
C CYS A 14 -4.22 0.53 37.21
N SER A 15 -3.01 1.04 36.96
CA SER A 15 -2.84 2.31 36.23
C SER A 15 -2.48 2.16 34.74
N SER A 16 -2.39 0.93 34.22
CA SER A 16 -1.99 0.67 32.82
C SER A 16 -3.09 0.05 31.95
N LEU A 17 -4.21 -0.37 32.54
CA LEU A 17 -5.31 -1.01 31.81
C LEU A 17 -6.35 0.00 31.29
N CYS A 18 -6.37 1.23 31.81
CA CYS A 18 -7.32 2.26 31.39
C CYS A 18 -6.88 2.96 30.08
N TYR A 19 -5.58 2.98 29.78
CA TYR A 19 -5.06 3.55 28.54
C TYR A 19 -5.28 2.65 27.32
N TYR A 20 -5.43 1.34 27.53
CA TYR A 20 -5.78 0.39 26.45
C TYR A 20 -7.26 0.46 26.07
N LEU A 21 -8.15 0.87 26.98
CA LEU A 21 -9.57 1.08 26.68
C LEU A 21 -9.81 2.39 25.89
N LEU A 22 -8.93 3.38 26.06
CA LEU A 22 -8.97 4.65 25.31
C LEU A 22 -8.17 4.61 24.00
N PHE A 23 -7.21 3.70 23.83
CA PHE A 23 -6.49 3.52 22.56
C PHE A 23 -7.21 2.61 21.56
N PHE A 24 -8.23 1.85 22.00
CA PHE A 24 -9.09 1.10 21.08
C PHE A 24 -10.19 1.96 20.40
N LEU A 25 -10.39 3.20 20.86
CA LEU A 25 -11.42 4.12 20.32
C LEU A 25 -10.85 5.10 19.27
N THR A 26 -9.58 4.98 18.89
CA THR A 26 -8.96 5.79 17.83
C THR A 26 -8.51 4.93 16.67
N LEU A 27 -9.22 3.83 16.37
CA LEU A 27 -9.01 3.15 15.10
C LEU A 27 -9.34 4.17 14.00
N PRO A 28 -8.36 4.61 13.18
CA PRO A 28 -8.69 5.43 12.03
C PRO A 28 -9.67 4.61 11.20
N THR A 29 -10.84 5.17 10.91
CA THR A 29 -11.76 4.59 9.96
C THR A 29 -11.05 4.58 8.60
N VAL A 30 -10.49 3.43 8.23
CA VAL A 30 -9.95 3.21 6.89
C VAL A 30 -11.12 3.23 5.93
N ASN A 31 -11.35 4.39 5.32
CA ASN A 31 -12.29 4.56 4.23
C ASN A 31 -11.64 3.96 2.98
N ILE A 32 -11.78 2.66 2.81
CA ILE A 32 -11.33 1.95 1.61
C ILE A 32 -12.33 2.21 0.48
N SER A 33 -12.03 3.23 -0.32
CA SER A 33 -12.69 3.45 -1.62
C SER A 33 -11.89 2.74 -2.71
N GLN A 34 -12.60 2.04 -3.59
CA GLN A 34 -12.00 1.49 -4.81
C GLN A 34 -11.51 2.63 -5.70
N LEU A 35 -10.55 2.33 -6.57
CA LEU A 35 -9.99 3.31 -7.50
C LEU A 35 -10.99 3.66 -8.61
N ALA A 36 -10.99 4.94 -8.98
CA ALA A 36 -11.83 5.51 -10.03
C ALA A 36 -11.18 6.79 -10.58
N GLY A 37 -11.20 6.99 -11.89
CA GLY A 37 -10.78 8.25 -12.51
C GLY A 37 -9.29 8.29 -12.89
N GLN A 38 -8.66 9.45 -12.70
CA GLN A 38 -7.29 9.70 -13.16
C GLN A 38 -6.33 9.86 -11.98
N TYR A 39 -5.17 9.22 -12.09
CA TYR A 39 -4.04 9.36 -11.17
C TYR A 39 -2.76 9.65 -11.96
N THR A 40 -1.76 10.18 -11.28
CA THR A 40 -0.44 10.50 -11.82
C THR A 40 0.63 9.62 -11.19
N ILE A 41 1.52 9.06 -12.02
CA ILE A 41 2.69 8.30 -11.59
C ILE A 41 3.94 9.12 -11.89
N GLY A 42 4.80 9.27 -10.88
CA GLY A 42 6.09 9.94 -10.96
C GLY A 42 6.31 10.90 -9.79
N SER A 43 7.50 11.50 -9.73
CA SER A 43 7.87 12.42 -8.65
C SER A 43 6.86 13.56 -8.49
N GLY A 44 6.19 13.62 -7.33
CA GLY A 44 5.17 14.63 -7.01
C GLY A 44 3.76 14.33 -7.56
N GLY A 45 3.55 13.15 -8.15
CA GLY A 45 2.22 12.65 -8.52
C GLY A 45 1.47 12.00 -7.37
N ASP A 46 0.31 11.42 -7.69
CA ASP A 46 -0.53 10.65 -6.75
C ASP A 46 0.19 9.38 -6.26
N TYR A 47 1.00 8.79 -7.14
CA TYR A 47 1.90 7.68 -6.83
C TYR A 47 3.31 8.03 -7.29
N SER A 48 4.31 7.74 -6.46
CA SER A 48 5.70 8.04 -6.75
C SER A 48 6.32 7.08 -7.78
N SER A 49 5.76 5.87 -7.91
CA SER A 49 6.28 4.76 -8.74
C SER A 49 5.15 3.90 -9.33
N PHE A 50 5.46 3.06 -10.32
CA PHE A 50 4.49 2.08 -10.81
C PHE A 50 4.17 1.03 -9.74
N SER A 51 5.17 0.62 -8.96
CA SER A 51 4.99 -0.34 -7.86
C SER A 51 3.93 0.14 -6.86
N GLU A 52 3.99 1.41 -6.44
CA GLU A 52 3.01 1.98 -5.49
C GLU A 52 1.59 2.06 -6.08
N ALA A 53 1.48 2.40 -7.37
CA ALA A 53 0.20 2.42 -8.08
C ALA A 53 -0.40 1.00 -8.21
N VAL A 54 0.45 0.00 -8.50
CA VAL A 54 0.05 -1.40 -8.62
C VAL A 54 -0.34 -2.00 -7.26
N ASP A 55 0.39 -1.69 -6.20
CA ASP A 55 0.05 -2.10 -4.83
C ASP A 55 -1.32 -1.54 -4.42
N SER A 56 -1.60 -0.29 -4.81
CA SER A 56 -2.89 0.36 -4.57
C SER A 56 -4.01 -0.29 -5.39
N LEU A 57 -3.74 -0.65 -6.64
CA LEU A 57 -4.68 -1.42 -7.47
C LEU A 57 -5.02 -2.77 -6.84
N HIS A 58 -4.03 -3.52 -6.34
CA HIS A 58 -4.28 -4.81 -5.68
C HIS A 58 -5.02 -4.66 -4.36
N SER A 59 -4.73 -3.60 -3.60
CA SER A 59 -5.31 -3.39 -2.27
C SER A 59 -6.76 -2.87 -2.34
N LEU A 60 -7.07 -2.01 -3.30
CA LEU A 60 -8.34 -1.30 -3.38
C LEU A 60 -9.27 -1.84 -4.48
N GLY A 61 -8.72 -2.41 -5.55
CA GLY A 61 -9.49 -2.76 -6.75
C GLY A 61 -10.00 -1.54 -7.51
N ILE A 62 -10.83 -1.79 -8.52
CA ILE A 62 -11.38 -0.78 -9.44
C ILE A 62 -12.90 -0.82 -9.43
N ASN A 63 -13.54 0.35 -9.28
CA ASN A 63 -15.01 0.48 -9.43
C ASN A 63 -15.42 1.17 -10.75
N GLU A 64 -14.56 2.03 -11.27
CA GLU A 64 -14.75 2.76 -12.53
C GLU A 64 -13.44 2.80 -13.32
N PRO A 65 -13.44 3.07 -14.64
CA PRO A 65 -12.22 3.12 -15.43
C PRO A 65 -11.13 3.98 -14.78
N VAL A 66 -9.93 3.40 -14.62
CA VAL A 66 -8.77 4.08 -14.04
C VAL A 66 -7.77 4.42 -15.14
N THR A 67 -7.25 5.63 -15.10
CA THR A 67 -6.15 6.08 -15.94
C THR A 67 -4.99 6.55 -15.09
N PHE A 68 -3.82 5.94 -15.28
CA PHE A 68 -2.55 6.43 -14.78
C PHE A 68 -1.84 7.25 -15.86
N LYS A 69 -1.66 8.54 -15.59
CA LYS A 69 -0.83 9.46 -16.38
C LYS A 69 0.60 9.40 -15.86
N VAL A 70 1.51 8.93 -16.69
CA VAL A 70 2.91 8.75 -16.30
C VAL A 70 3.71 10.00 -16.67
N LEU A 71 4.26 10.65 -15.66
CA LEU A 71 5.15 11.80 -15.80
C LEU A 71 6.49 11.36 -16.40
N SER A 72 7.18 12.30 -17.05
CA SER A 72 8.51 12.07 -17.61
C SER A 72 9.47 11.56 -16.55
N GLY A 73 10.23 10.52 -16.87
CA GLY A 73 11.20 9.99 -15.93
C GLY A 73 11.71 8.60 -16.30
N GLU A 74 12.68 8.20 -15.50
CA GLU A 74 13.27 6.87 -15.48
C GLU A 74 12.75 6.10 -14.28
N TYR A 75 12.25 4.90 -14.53
CA TYR A 75 11.63 4.02 -13.55
C TYR A 75 12.39 2.68 -13.57
N ASN A 76 13.40 2.56 -12.71
CA ASN A 76 14.13 1.30 -12.51
C ASN A 76 13.38 0.44 -11.48
N GLU A 77 12.41 -0.32 -11.93
CA GLU A 77 11.55 -1.10 -11.05
C GLU A 77 11.03 -2.38 -11.69
N HIS A 78 10.61 -3.31 -10.85
CA HIS A 78 9.98 -4.56 -11.25
C HIS A 78 8.69 -4.74 -10.45
N PHE A 79 7.58 -4.85 -11.17
CA PHE A 79 6.25 -5.04 -10.61
C PHE A 79 5.48 -6.05 -11.46
N ILE A 80 4.51 -6.71 -10.84
CA ILE A 80 3.66 -7.70 -11.50
C ILE A 80 2.21 -7.25 -11.33
N ILE A 81 1.50 -7.08 -12.44
CA ILE A 81 0.07 -6.81 -12.41
C ILE A 81 -0.68 -8.14 -12.45
N ASN A 82 -1.06 -8.64 -11.28
CA ASN A 82 -1.96 -9.78 -11.15
C ASN A 82 -3.42 -9.39 -11.41
N HIS A 83 -4.36 -10.32 -11.21
CA HIS A 83 -5.78 -10.02 -11.24
C HIS A 83 -6.12 -8.89 -10.25
N VAL A 84 -6.78 -7.85 -10.74
CA VAL A 84 -7.26 -6.71 -9.96
C VAL A 84 -8.77 -6.85 -9.77
N ALA A 85 -9.23 -6.81 -8.52
CA ALA A 85 -10.65 -6.91 -8.22
C ALA A 85 -11.45 -5.78 -8.90
N GLY A 86 -12.60 -6.12 -9.48
CA GLY A 86 -13.46 -5.16 -10.18
C GLY A 86 -13.01 -4.80 -11.60
N THR A 87 -11.94 -5.41 -12.12
CA THR A 87 -11.58 -5.29 -13.54
C THR A 87 -12.51 -6.09 -14.46
N GLY A 88 -12.75 -5.56 -15.66
CA GLY A 88 -13.55 -6.17 -16.71
C GLY A 88 -13.47 -5.38 -18.01
N GLU A 89 -14.40 -5.62 -18.94
CA GLU A 89 -14.41 -4.91 -20.24
C GLU A 89 -14.63 -3.39 -20.10
N ILE A 90 -15.40 -2.97 -19.09
CA ILE A 90 -15.70 -1.56 -18.81
C ILE A 90 -14.64 -0.98 -17.86
N ASN A 91 -14.40 -1.65 -16.74
CA ASN A 91 -13.49 -1.21 -15.70
C ASN A 91 -12.05 -1.65 -16.02
N THR A 92 -11.33 -0.78 -16.71
CA THR A 92 -9.95 -1.03 -17.14
C THR A 92 -8.96 -0.16 -16.36
N SER A 93 -7.71 -0.63 -16.28
CA SER A 93 -6.57 0.17 -15.83
C SER A 93 -5.73 0.56 -17.03
N THR A 94 -5.74 1.83 -17.41
CA THR A 94 -4.97 2.36 -18.55
C THR A 94 -3.74 3.12 -18.07
N TYR A 95 -2.56 2.77 -18.57
CA TYR A 95 -1.32 3.52 -18.36
C TYR A 95 -0.98 4.29 -19.63
N ARG A 96 -0.77 5.59 -19.53
CA ARG A 96 -0.41 6.44 -20.68
C ARG A 96 0.53 7.55 -20.26
N THR A 97 1.40 7.99 -21.16
CA THR A 97 2.22 9.17 -20.93
C THR A 97 1.35 10.41 -20.78
N ASP A 98 1.77 11.37 -19.95
CA ASP A 98 1.08 12.66 -19.90
C ASP A 98 1.19 13.39 -21.24
N ALA A 99 0.12 14.09 -21.64
CA ALA A 99 -0.02 14.67 -22.98
C ALA A 99 1.01 15.79 -23.28
N GLY A 100 1.68 16.32 -22.25
CA GLY A 100 2.77 17.30 -22.36
C GLY A 100 4.17 16.71 -22.27
N ASN A 101 4.32 15.39 -22.19
CA ASN A 101 5.62 14.74 -22.01
C ASN A 101 6.41 14.68 -23.33
N THR A 102 7.47 15.48 -23.44
CA THR A 102 8.41 15.49 -24.58
C THR A 102 9.71 14.71 -24.33
N VAL A 103 9.99 14.34 -23.07
CA VAL A 103 11.22 13.67 -22.63
C VAL A 103 11.11 12.15 -22.70
N GLY A 104 9.89 11.62 -22.63
CA GLY A 104 9.58 10.19 -22.64
C GLY A 104 9.41 9.58 -21.25
N VAL A 105 9.03 8.30 -21.22
CA VAL A 105 8.93 7.47 -20.02
C VAL A 105 9.77 6.23 -20.29
N MET A 106 10.77 5.97 -19.45
CA MET A 106 11.61 4.78 -19.56
C MET A 106 11.40 3.90 -18.33
N VAL A 107 10.84 2.70 -18.54
CA VAL A 107 10.68 1.69 -17.49
C VAL A 107 11.66 0.56 -17.78
N TYR A 108 12.53 0.26 -16.83
CA TYR A 108 13.57 -0.77 -16.96
C TYR A 108 13.78 -1.47 -15.63
N TYR A 109 14.49 -2.61 -15.67
CA TYR A 109 14.85 -3.35 -14.47
C TYR A 109 16.28 -3.87 -14.60
N HIS A 110 17.11 -3.58 -13.61
CA HIS A 110 18.40 -4.23 -13.42
C HIS A 110 18.29 -5.36 -12.40
N ALA A 111 18.43 -6.60 -12.85
CA ALA A 111 18.60 -7.73 -11.93
C ALA A 111 20.04 -7.76 -11.42
N GLU A 112 20.23 -7.81 -10.10
CA GLU A 112 21.51 -8.16 -9.52
C GLU A 112 21.59 -9.70 -9.46
N GLU A 113 22.47 -10.29 -10.27
CA GLU A 113 22.78 -11.71 -10.14
C GLU A 113 23.55 -11.93 -8.85
N GLY A 114 22.94 -12.65 -7.90
CA GLY A 114 23.65 -13.15 -6.73
C GLY A 114 24.73 -14.12 -7.18
N GLU A 115 26.00 -13.77 -6.93
CA GLU A 115 27.12 -14.67 -7.11
C GLU A 115 26.96 -15.86 -6.17
N PHE A 116 26.68 -17.04 -6.73
CA PHE A 116 26.65 -18.29 -5.98
C PHE A 116 28.09 -18.67 -5.61
N ASN A 117 28.47 -18.44 -4.35
CA ASN A 117 29.70 -18.98 -3.74
C ASN A 117 29.51 -20.42 -3.28
#